data_AF-A0AAN4ZGB6-F1
#
_entry.id   AF-A0AAN4ZGB6-F1
#
_cell.length_a   1.000
_cell.length_b   1.000
_cell.length_c   1.000
_cell.angle_alpha   90.00
_cell.angle_beta   90.00
_cell.angle_gamma   90.00
#
_symmetry.space_group_name_H-M   'P 1'
#
loop_
_entity.id
_entity.type
_entity.pdbx_description
1 polymer ?
#
loop_
_entity_poly.entity_id
_entity_poly.type
_entity_poly.pdbx_seq_one_letter_code
_entity_poly.pdbx_strand_id
1 'polypeptide(L)'
;NFVQVMMFHLYLYLVLDILNVLISLFLWKFNERKLVEEKSFDLSLSFHRRQILYAMEQFLPVSALHTLFYLVFFCSTFLSLVIKSRMSPGWYLFTSIVVGIFPHYCYLCPLCFLILIKRGHFKRISHVHNMINPERKAN
;
A
#
# COMPACT_ATOMS: atom_id res chain seq x y z
N ASN A 1 -5.56 -20.43 -25.47
CA ASN A 1 -6.65 -19.91 -24.62
C ASN A 1 -6.26 -19.72 -23.16
N PHE A 2 -5.89 -20.75 -22.38
CA PHE A 2 -5.61 -20.58 -20.94
C PHE A 2 -4.60 -19.48 -20.59
N VAL A 3 -3.45 -19.43 -21.29
CA VAL A 3 -2.41 -18.41 -21.05
C VAL A 3 -2.92 -16.98 -21.32
N GLN A 4 -3.69 -16.77 -22.40
CA GLN A 4 -4.24 -15.46 -22.72
C GLN A 4 -5.26 -15.00 -21.67
N VAL A 5 -6.11 -15.92 -21.19
CA VAL A 5 -7.05 -15.64 -20.11
C VAL A 5 -6.30 -15.27 -18.82
N MET A 6 -5.26 -16.02 -18.47
CA MET A 6 -4.45 -15.73 -17.28
C MET A 6 -3.77 -14.36 -17.36
N MET A 7 -3.21 -14.01 -18.52
CA MET A 7 -2.59 -12.70 -18.74
C MET A 7 -3.63 -11.57 -18.64
N PHE A 8 -4.82 -11.75 -19.22
CA PHE A 8 -5.91 -10.78 -19.09
C PHE A 8 -6.28 -10.51 -17.62
N HIS A 9 -6.43 -11.56 -16.81
CA HIS A 9 -6.70 -11.40 -15.37
C HIS A 9 -5.56 -10.65 -14.67
N LEU A 10 -4.31 -10.97 -15.01
CA LEU A 10 -3.15 -10.27 -14.45
C LEU A 10 -3.18 -8.76 -14.75
N TYR A 11 -3.51 -8.37 -15.99
CA TYR A 11 -3.67 -6.98 -16.39
C TYR A 11 -4.79 -6.30 -15.61
N LEU A 12 -5.95 -6.96 -15.51
CA LEU A 12 -7.09 -6.42 -14.80
C LEU A 12 -6.77 -6.16 -13.32
N TYR A 13 -6.15 -7.13 -12.64
CA TYR A 13 -5.76 -6.97 -11.24
C TYR A 13 -4.75 -5.84 -11.04
N LEU A 14 -3.73 -5.73 -11.91
CA LEU A 14 -2.77 -4.63 -11.82
C LEU A 14 -3.45 -3.25 -11.97
N VAL A 15 -4.38 -3.11 -12.92
CA VAL A 15 -5.14 -1.86 -13.09
C VAL A 15 -5.99 -1.57 -11.86
N LEU A 16 -6.67 -2.57 -11.31
CA LEU A 16 -7.47 -2.42 -10.09
C LEU A 16 -6.61 -2.01 -8.89
N ASP A 17 -5.41 -2.57 -8.73
CA ASP A 17 -4.49 -2.20 -7.65
C ASP A 17 -3.99 -0.76 -7.79
N ILE A 18 -3.62 -0.34 -9.00
CA ILE A 18 -3.21 1.05 -9.26
C ILE A 18 -4.37 2.00 -8.94
N LEU A 19 -5.59 1.70 -9.40
CA LEU A 19 -6.77 2.50 -9.11
C LEU A 19 -7.05 2.54 -7.60
N ASN A 20 -6.91 1.42 -6.90
CA ASN A 20 -7.12 1.34 -5.45
C ASN A 20 -6.13 2.25 -4.70
N VAL A 21 -4.85 2.26 -5.08
CA VAL A 21 -3.86 3.16 -4.50
C VAL A 21 -4.19 4.62 -4.79
N LEU A 22 -4.57 4.96 -6.02
CA LEU A 22 -4.93 6.33 -6.42
C LEU A 22 -6.16 6.84 -5.67
N ILE A 23 -7.21 6.03 -5.58
CA ILE A 23 -8.44 6.35 -4.84
C ILE A 23 -8.11 6.52 -3.36
N SER A 24 -7.29 5.63 -2.79
CA SER A 24 -6.86 5.73 -1.39
C SER A 24 -6.03 6.99 -1.13
N LEU A 25 -5.13 7.39 -2.03
CA LEU A 25 -4.39 8.64 -1.95
C LEU A 25 -5.31 9.86 -1.99
N PHE A 26 -6.26 9.86 -2.93
CA PHE A 26 -7.24 10.93 -3.08
C PHE A 26 -8.11 11.08 -1.83
N LEU A 27 -8.67 9.98 -1.34
CA LEU A 27 -9.48 9.95 -0.13
C LEU A 27 -8.68 10.39 1.10
N TRP A 28 -7.41 10.00 1.22
CA TRP A 28 -6.55 10.42 2.31
C TRP A 28 -6.34 11.93 2.27
N LYS A 29 -5.98 12.48 1.11
CA LYS A 29 -5.80 13.93 0.93
C LYS A 29 -7.09 14.73 1.14
N PHE A 30 -8.22 14.20 0.68
CA PHE A 30 -9.52 14.83 0.88
C PHE A 30 -9.89 14.91 2.36
N ASN A 31 -9.75 13.80 3.09
CA ASN A 31 -10.04 13.76 4.53
C ASN A 31 -9.07 14.63 5.35
N GLU A 32 -7.79 14.67 4.97
CA GLU A 32 -6.78 15.53 5.59
C GLU A 32 -7.16 17.00 5.47
N ARG A 33 -7.49 17.46 4.25
CA ARG A 33 -7.93 18.84 4.00
C ARG A 33 -9.21 19.17 4.77
N LYS A 34 -10.20 18.29 4.70
CA LYS A 34 -11.50 18.52 5.35
C LYS A 34 -11.39 18.56 6.88
N LEU A 35 -10.42 17.87 7.48
CA LEU A 35 -10.14 17.95 8.91
C LEU A 35 -9.51 19.29 9.32
N VAL A 36 -8.73 19.92 8.44
CA VAL A 36 -8.10 21.23 8.69
C VAL A 36 -9.08 22.38 8.47
N GLU A 37 -9.92 22.26 7.44
CA GLU A 37 -10.89 23.31 7.04
C GLU A 37 -12.11 23.36 7.96
N GLU A 38 -12.68 22.21 8.34
CA GLU A 38 -13.85 22.18 9.22
C GLU A 38 -13.43 22.30 10.69
N LYS A 39 -13.54 23.52 11.25
CA LYS A 39 -13.62 23.74 12.70
C LYS A 39 -15.00 23.30 13.23
N SER A 40 -15.35 22.05 12.98
CA SER A 40 -16.55 21.44 13.52
C SER A 40 -16.42 21.34 15.04
N PHE A 41 -17.40 21.88 15.78
CA PHE A 41 -17.52 21.67 17.23
C PHE A 41 -18.04 20.26 17.57
N ASP A 42 -18.46 19.48 16.58
CA ASP A 42 -18.84 18.09 16.76
C ASP A 42 -17.59 17.19 16.89
N LEU A 43 -17.24 16.94 18.15
CA LEU A 43 -16.14 16.06 18.56
C LEU A 43 -16.28 14.64 18.00
N SER A 44 -17.50 14.12 17.82
CA SER A 44 -17.73 12.76 17.33
C SER A 44 -17.30 12.65 15.87
N LEU A 45 -17.73 13.61 15.03
CA LEU A 45 -17.38 13.64 13.62
C LEU A 45 -15.87 13.83 13.40
N SER A 46 -15.24 14.73 14.17
CA SER A 46 -13.79 14.98 14.11
C SER A 46 -12.99 13.74 14.52
N PHE A 47 -13.41 13.05 15.59
CA PHE A 47 -12.78 11.82 16.04
C PHE A 47 -12.90 10.70 15.00
N HIS A 48 -14.08 10.50 14.42
CA HIS A 48 -14.30 9.49 13.39
C HIS A 48 -13.40 9.72 12.15
N ARG A 49 -13.31 10.96 11.66
CA ARG A 49 -12.43 11.28 10.53
C ARG A 49 -10.95 11.08 10.84
N ARG A 50 -10.51 11.41 12.06
CA ARG A 50 -9.13 11.11 12.51
C ARG A 50 -8.86 9.62 12.55
N GLN A 51 -9.81 8.80 13.03
CA GLN A 51 -9.67 7.35 13.00
C GLN A 51 -9.54 6.80 11.58
N ILE A 52 -10.37 7.29 10.63
CA ILE A 52 -10.27 6.95 9.22
C ILE A 52 -8.88 7.32 8.68
N LEU A 53 -8.41 8.54 8.92
CA LEU A 53 -7.08 8.97 8.49
C LEU A 53 -5.96 8.09 9.04
N TYR A 54 -6.03 7.69 10.31
CA TYR A 54 -5.05 6.78 10.90
C TYR A 54 -5.10 5.38 10.29
N ALA A 55 -6.29 4.86 9.99
CA ALA A 55 -6.43 3.60 9.29
C ALA A 55 -5.83 3.70 7.87
N MET A 56 -6.16 4.77 7.14
CA MET A 56 -5.62 5.01 5.79
C MET A 56 -4.10 5.16 5.79
N GLU A 57 -3.52 5.87 6.77
CA GLU A 57 -2.06 6.03 6.92
C GLU A 57 -1.34 4.67 7.07
N GLN A 58 -2.03 3.64 7.59
CA GLN A 58 -1.51 2.29 7.73
C GLN A 58 -1.76 1.43 6.47
N PHE A 59 -2.93 1.51 5.86
CA PHE A 59 -3.28 0.71 4.66
C PHE A 59 -2.60 1.21 3.39
N LEU A 60 -2.43 2.52 3.24
CA LEU A 60 -1.85 3.16 2.05
C LEU A 60 -0.43 2.66 1.71
N PRO A 61 0.55 2.65 2.64
CA PRO A 61 1.90 2.16 2.33
C PRO A 61 1.89 0.67 1.96
N VAL A 62 0.99 -0.12 2.53
CA VAL A 62 0.90 -1.54 2.20
C VAL A 62 0.30 -1.75 0.81
N SER A 63 -0.77 -1.05 0.48
CA SER A 63 -1.37 -1.05 -0.85
C SER A 63 -0.36 -0.59 -1.91
N ALA A 64 0.40 0.48 -1.62
CA ALA A 64 1.45 0.98 -2.51
C ALA A 64 2.59 -0.04 -2.71
N LEU A 65 3.03 -0.72 -1.65
CA LEU A 65 4.03 -1.79 -1.76
C LEU A 65 3.49 -2.98 -2.57
N HIS A 66 2.23 -3.38 -2.33
CA HIS A 66 1.57 -4.44 -3.10
C HIS A 66 1.59 -4.11 -4.60
N THR A 67 1.11 -2.93 -4.98
CA THR A 67 1.13 -2.45 -6.37
C THR A 67 2.54 -2.40 -6.94
N LEU A 68 3.53 -1.94 -6.17
CA LEU A 68 4.93 -1.89 -6.62
C LEU A 68 5.49 -3.28 -6.92
N PHE A 69 5.32 -4.25 -6.00
CA PHE A 69 5.78 -5.61 -6.23
C PHE A 69 5.07 -6.27 -7.41
N TYR A 70 3.76 -6.03 -7.53
CA TYR A 70 2.97 -6.57 -8.64
C TYR A 70 3.38 -5.96 -9.98
N LEU A 71 3.72 -4.67 -10.01
CA LEU A 71 4.27 -4.00 -11.19
C LEU A 71 5.63 -4.59 -11.60
N VAL A 72 6.53 -4.83 -10.63
CA VAL A 72 7.84 -5.46 -10.91
C VAL A 72 7.66 -6.89 -11.44
N PHE A 73 6.77 -7.66 -10.82
CA PHE A 73 6.41 -9.01 -11.30
C PHE A 73 5.87 -8.97 -12.73
N PHE A 74 4.95 -8.05 -13.00
CA PHE A 74 4.35 -7.84 -14.32
C PHE A 74 5.41 -7.50 -15.37
N CYS A 75 6.25 -6.49 -15.11
CA CYS A 75 7.32 -6.06 -16.00
C CYS A 75 8.32 -7.18 -16.26
N SER A 76 8.68 -7.95 -15.24
CA SER A 76 9.63 -9.07 -15.37
C SER A 76 9.05 -10.22 -16.21
N THR A 77 7.76 -10.52 -16.03
CA THR A 77 7.04 -11.52 -16.84
C THR A 77 6.93 -11.07 -18.29
N PHE A 78 6.53 -9.81 -18.51
CA PHE A 78 6.41 -9.23 -19.85
C PHE A 78 7.76 -9.22 -20.57
N LEU A 79 8.83 -8.76 -19.90
CA LEU A 79 10.17 -8.76 -20.46
C LEU A 79 10.59 -10.17 -20.85
N SER A 80 10.44 -11.14 -19.93
CA SER A 80 10.78 -12.55 -20.17
C SER A 80 10.07 -13.15 -21.39
N LEU A 81 8.82 -12.72 -21.67
CA LEU A 81 8.10 -13.12 -22.87
C LEU A 81 8.66 -12.47 -24.14
N VAL A 82 8.97 -11.17 -24.10
CA VAL A 82 9.52 -10.42 -25.24
C VAL A 82 10.89 -10.96 -25.65
N ILE A 83 11.77 -11.26 -24.69
CA ILE A 83 13.13 -11.74 -24.97
C ILE A 83 13.24 -13.26 -25.03
N LYS A 84 12.13 -14.00 -24.91
CA LYS A 84 12.11 -15.47 -24.87
C LYS A 84 12.86 -16.10 -26.05
N SER A 85 12.71 -15.55 -27.25
CA SER A 85 13.36 -16.05 -28.47
C SER A 85 14.89 -15.90 -28.46
N ARG A 86 15.44 -15.05 -27.59
CA ARG A 86 16.88 -14.79 -27.43
C ARG A 86 17.46 -15.44 -26.18
N MET A 87 16.63 -16.02 -25.31
CA MET A 87 17.08 -16.67 -24.09
C MET A 87 17.39 -18.15 -24.33
N SER A 88 18.46 -18.64 -23.71
CA SER A 88 18.68 -20.08 -23.60
C SER A 88 17.59 -20.71 -22.73
N PRO A 89 17.25 -21.99 -22.92
CA PRO A 89 16.24 -22.66 -22.11
C PRO A 89 16.52 -22.61 -20.61
N GLY A 90 17.80 -22.74 -20.21
CA GLY A 90 18.21 -22.64 -18.81
C GLY A 90 18.02 -21.25 -18.23
N TRP A 91 18.30 -20.20 -19.01
CA TRP A 91 18.12 -18.82 -18.55
C TRP A 91 16.65 -18.45 -18.41
N TYR A 92 15.81 -18.90 -19.35
CA TYR A 92 14.36 -18.73 -19.26
C TYR A 92 13.76 -19.46 -18.04
N LEU A 93 14.21 -20.68 -17.76
CA LEU A 93 13.78 -21.43 -16.57
C LEU A 93 14.17 -20.68 -15.29
N PHE A 94 15.42 -20.23 -15.20
CA PHE A 94 15.92 -19.48 -14.04
C PHE A 94 15.11 -18.20 -13.80
N THR A 95 14.92 -17.36 -14.82
CA THR A 95 14.15 -16.11 -14.68
C THR A 95 12.69 -16.39 -14.34
N SER A 96 12.08 -17.44 -14.91
CA SER A 96 10.70 -17.84 -14.58
C SER A 96 10.55 -18.26 -13.12
N ILE A 97 11.51 -19.01 -12.56
CA ILE A 97 11.51 -19.41 -11.16
C ILE A 97 11.66 -18.17 -10.25
N VAL A 98 12.63 -17.31 -10.54
CA VAL A 98 12.86 -16.08 -9.76
C VAL A 98 11.60 -15.20 -9.75
N VAL A 99 10.99 -14.99 -10.92
CA VAL A 99 9.75 -14.23 -11.06
C VAL A 99 8.59 -14.92 -10.32
N GLY A 100 8.50 -16.24 -10.34
CA GLY A 100 7.50 -17.02 -9.60
C GLY A 100 7.60 -16.90 -8.07
N ILE A 101 8.76 -16.51 -7.54
CA ILE A 101 8.94 -16.27 -6.10
C ILE A 101 8.34 -14.92 -5.69
N PHE A 102 8.25 -13.93 -6.59
CA PHE A 102 7.79 -12.58 -6.23
C PHE A 102 6.47 -12.57 -5.42
N PRO A 103 5.38 -13.24 -5.83
CA PRO A 103 4.12 -13.25 -5.08
C PRO A 103 4.21 -13.70 -3.61
N HIS A 104 5.32 -14.33 -3.20
CA HIS A 104 5.56 -14.75 -1.82
C HIS A 104 5.86 -13.57 -0.88
N TYR A 105 6.06 -12.34 -1.39
CA TYR A 105 6.12 -11.15 -0.52
C TYR A 105 4.85 -10.98 0.33
N CYS A 106 3.72 -11.54 -0.12
CA CYS A 106 2.46 -11.55 0.62
C CYS A 106 2.59 -12.22 2.00
N TYR A 107 3.52 -13.16 2.20
CA TYR A 107 3.78 -13.74 3.53
C TYR A 107 4.40 -12.74 4.51
N LEU A 108 5.12 -11.74 4.02
CA LEU A 108 5.69 -10.66 4.82
C LEU A 108 4.69 -9.52 5.07
N CYS A 109 3.61 -9.46 4.29
CA CYS A 109 2.62 -8.39 4.35
C CYS A 109 1.95 -8.26 5.74
N PRO A 110 1.50 -9.35 6.41
CA PRO A 110 0.97 -9.26 7.78
C PRO A 110 2.00 -8.74 8.80
N LEU A 111 3.27 -9.09 8.65
CA LEU A 111 4.34 -8.60 9.51
C LEU A 111 4.55 -7.10 9.32
N CYS A 112 4.57 -6.63 8.07
CA CYS A 112 4.62 -5.19 7.75
C CYS A 112 3.42 -4.44 8.35
N PHE A 113 2.21 -4.98 8.22
CA PHE A 113 1.01 -4.43 8.85
C PHE A 113 1.13 -4.32 10.36
N LEU A 114 1.59 -5.38 11.04
CA LEU A 114 1.77 -5.38 12.49
C LEU A 114 2.78 -4.31 12.94
N ILE A 115 3.89 -4.15 12.21
CA ILE A 115 4.89 -3.11 12.49
C ILE A 115 4.26 -1.72 12.34
N LEU A 116 3.51 -1.47 11.27
CA LEU A 116 2.85 -0.20 11.01
C LEU A 116 1.78 0.13 12.07
N ILE A 117 0.99 -0.86 12.49
CA ILE A 117 -0.01 -0.72 13.55
C ILE A 117 0.67 -0.34 14.87
N LYS A 118 1.75 -1.03 15.25
CA LYS A 118 2.52 -0.72 16.47
C LYS A 118 3.08 0.69 16.41
N ARG A 119 3.72 1.09 15.31
CA ARG A 119 4.26 2.46 15.13
C ARG A 119 3.16 3.52 15.19
N GLY A 120 2.01 3.27 14.55
CA GLY A 120 0.86 4.18 14.59
C GLY A 120 0.25 4.31 15.98
N HIS A 121 0.20 3.23 16.76
CA HIS A 121 -0.23 3.27 18.16
C HIS A 121 0.67 4.17 19.02
N PHE A 122 2.00 4.05 18.90
CA PHE A 122 2.95 4.92 19.60
C PHE A 122 2.77 6.40 19.22
N LYS A 123 2.59 6.69 17.92
CA LYS A 123 2.34 8.06 17.44
C LYS A 123 1.07 8.65 18.07
N ARG A 124 -0.02 7.86 18.16
CA ARG A 124 -1.28 8.27 18.81
C ARG A 124 -1.10 8.56 20.31
N ILE A 125 -0.42 7.69 21.06
CA ILE A 125 -0.17 7.92 22.49
C ILE A 125 0.66 9.19 22.69
N SER A 126 1.71 9.40 21.88
CA SER A 126 2.53 10.61 21.99
C SER A 126 1.72 11.88 21.72
N HIS A 127 0.78 11.83 20.77
CA HIS A 127 -0.07 12.96 20.43
C HIS A 127 -1.04 13.29 21.57
N VAL A 128 -1.69 12.28 22.17
CA VAL A 128 -2.56 12.47 23.34
C VAL A 128 -1.76 13.00 24.53
N HIS A 129 -0.58 12.44 24.80
CA HIS A 129 0.28 12.91 25.89
C HIS A 129 0.71 14.37 25.70
N ASN A 130 1.01 14.78 24.46
CA ASN A 130 1.33 16.18 24.12
C ASN A 130 0.13 17.13 24.27
N MET A 131 -1.10 16.64 24.08
CA MET A 131 -2.31 17.44 24.31
C MET A 131 -2.62 17.62 25.80
N ILE A 132 -2.32 16.62 26.64
CA ILE A 132 -2.58 16.66 28.09
C ILE A 132 -1.52 17.52 28.82
N ASN A 133 -0.27 17.51 28.36
CA ASN A 133 0.83 18.25 28.98
C ASN A 133 1.44 19.32 28.05
N PRO A 134 0.68 20.36 27.65
CA PRO A 134 1.19 21.41 26.77
C PRO A 134 2.31 22.24 27.42
N GLU A 135 2.34 22.33 28.75
CA GLU A 135 3.27 23.17 29.52
C GLU A 135 4.73 22.68 29.48
N ARG A 136 4.98 21.43 29.09
CA ARG A 136 6.36 20.88 29.01
C ARG A 136 7.17 21.39 27.81
N LYS A 137 6.55 22.14 26.89
CA LYS A 137 7.20 22.73 25.70
C LYS A 137 7.45 24.24 25.80
N ALA A 138 7.03 24.88 26.90
CA ALA A 138 7.12 26.34 27.05
C ALA A 138 8.41 26.84 27.73
N ASN A 139 9.38 25.96 28.01
CA ASN A 139 10.69 26.31 28.57
C ASN A 139 11.82 25.99 27.60
#